data_AF-A0A1B6MC80-F1
#
_entry.id   AF-A0A1B6MC80-F1
#
_cell.length_a   1.000
_cell.length_b   1.000
_cell.length_c   1.000
_cell.angle_alpha   90.00
_cell.angle_beta   90.00
_cell.angle_gamma   90.00
#
_symmetry.space_group_name_H-M   'P 1'
#
loop_
_entity.id
_entity.type
_entity.pdbx_description
1 polymer ?
#
loop_
_entity_poly.entity_id
_entity_poly.type
_entity_poly.pdbx_seq_one_letter_code
_entity_poly.pdbx_strand_id
1 'polypeptide(L)'
;WPEQLRPHRAKFTMAMCALLCLLGMPMVSQGGAYIFQLMDYYSASGMCLLWVCFFQTIAISWIFGADKFIDCVHQMMGVRPNRFWYFCWVFFAPATMVFIFGFYIVQYVPAKYGPYVYPDWAELIGIALSLSSMLWIPGYALYYLIITPGSFKENLALGLTPNMKSRAKVSASAKSSALQMSESSAGLLSKNSSFLNP
;
A
#
# COMPACT_ATOMS: atom_id res chain seq x y z
N TRP A 1 -1.02 3.30 15.94
CA TRP A 1 -0.16 4.48 15.72
C TRP A 1 -0.84 5.82 15.34
N PRO A 2 -2.17 6.02 15.41
CA PRO A 2 -2.74 7.35 15.13
C PRO A 2 -2.53 8.38 16.27
N GLU A 3 -2.39 7.94 17.52
CA GLU A 3 -2.27 8.81 18.70
C GLU A 3 -0.87 9.43 18.87
N GLN A 4 0.19 8.71 18.52
CA GLN A 4 1.57 9.16 18.78
C GLN A 4 2.17 10.01 17.64
N LEU A 5 1.82 9.75 16.37
CA LEU A 5 2.40 10.46 15.22
C LEU A 5 1.61 11.68 14.73
N ARG A 6 0.29 11.78 14.99
CA ARG A 6 -0.52 12.94 14.58
C ARG A 6 -0.01 14.29 15.12
N PRO A 7 0.37 14.45 16.40
CA PRO A 7 0.80 15.74 16.93
C PRO A 7 2.19 16.18 16.43
N HIS A 8 3.06 15.26 16.02
CA HIS A 8 4.44 15.53 15.60
C HIS A 8 4.68 15.42 14.09
N ARG A 9 3.62 15.35 13.29
CA ARG A 9 3.67 15.18 11.83
C ARG A 9 4.67 16.12 11.14
N ALA A 10 4.71 17.40 11.53
CA ALA A 10 5.59 18.39 10.92
C ALA A 10 7.08 18.11 11.18
N LYS A 11 7.44 17.73 12.42
CA LYS A 11 8.83 17.40 12.77
C LYS A 11 9.29 16.13 12.06
N PHE A 12 8.43 15.12 11.98
CA PHE A 12 8.70 13.89 11.25
C PHE A 12 8.89 14.14 9.74
N THR A 13 7.97 14.89 9.12
CA THR A 13 8.09 15.23 7.70
C THR A 13 9.34 16.07 7.40
N MET A 14 9.71 17.01 8.27
CA MET A 14 10.93 17.80 8.11
C MET A 14 12.19 16.93 8.22
N ALA A 15 12.23 15.99 9.19
CA ALA A 15 13.33 15.05 9.32
C ALA A 15 13.44 14.12 8.10
N MET A 16 12.32 13.58 7.62
CA MET A 16 12.28 12.78 6.39
C MET A 16 12.74 13.57 5.17
N CYS A 17 12.30 14.81 5.02
CA CYS A 17 12.71 15.69 3.93
C CYS A 17 14.22 15.98 3.98
N ALA A 18 14.77 16.28 5.16
CA ALA A 18 16.20 16.50 5.34
C ALA A 18 17.02 15.25 4.98
N LEU A 19 16.58 14.06 5.41
CA LEU A 19 17.24 12.80 5.06
C LEU A 19 17.17 12.51 3.55
N LEU A 20 16.02 12.71 2.91
CA LEU A 20 15.87 12.55 1.46
C LEU A 20 16.73 13.55 0.69
N CYS A 21 16.87 14.78 1.18
CA CYS A 21 17.74 15.79 0.60
C CYS A 21 19.21 15.36 0.68
N LEU A 22 19.67 14.88 1.84
CA LEU A 22 21.03 14.36 2.02
C LEU A 22 21.31 13.13 1.13
N LEU A 23 20.36 12.21 1.02
CA LEU A 23 20.46 11.04 0.13
C LEU A 23 20.37 11.41 -1.36
N GLY A 24 19.74 12.54 -1.69
CA GLY A 24 19.66 13.07 -3.06
C GLY A 24 20.92 13.81 -3.51
N MET A 25 21.76 14.30 -2.60
CA MET A 25 22.99 15.05 -2.93
C MET A 25 23.94 14.28 -3.88
N PRO A 26 24.21 12.96 -3.70
CA PRO A 26 25.01 12.18 -4.65
C PRO A 26 24.43 12.12 -6.07
N MET A 27 23.09 12.17 -6.20
CA MET A 27 22.38 12.09 -7.49
C MET A 27 22.45 13.38 -8.30
N VAL A 28 22.77 14.52 -7.67
CA VAL A 28 22.90 15.83 -8.35
C VAL A 28 24.34 16.09 -8.84
N SER A 29 25.28 15.20 -8.49
CA SER A 29 26.67 15.30 -8.95
C SER A 29 26.82 15.00 -10.46
N GLN A 30 27.99 15.32 -11.06
CA GLN A 30 28.26 15.10 -12.48
C GLN A 30 28.09 13.63 -12.93
N GLY A 31 28.26 12.66 -12.02
CA GLY A 31 28.01 11.24 -12.25
C GLY A 31 26.62 10.75 -11.80
N GLY A 32 25.76 11.65 -11.32
CA GLY A 32 24.51 11.32 -10.68
C GLY A 32 23.49 10.63 -11.61
N ALA A 33 23.52 10.92 -12.91
CA ALA A 33 22.67 10.26 -13.90
C ALA A 33 22.85 8.72 -13.92
N TYR A 34 24.07 8.22 -13.74
CA TYR A 34 24.34 6.77 -13.69
C TYR A 34 23.78 6.12 -12.43
N ILE A 35 23.92 6.80 -11.28
CA ILE A 35 23.40 6.32 -10.00
C ILE A 35 21.87 6.37 -10.01
N PHE A 36 21.30 7.44 -10.56
CA PHE A 36 19.86 7.61 -10.72
C PHE A 36 19.25 6.52 -11.60
N GLN A 37 19.82 6.27 -12.78
CA GLN A 37 19.33 5.22 -13.67
C GLN A 37 19.41 3.84 -13.02
N LEU A 38 20.52 3.52 -12.36
CA LEU A 38 20.69 2.24 -11.69
C LEU A 38 19.65 2.06 -10.58
N MET A 39 19.45 3.09 -9.74
CA MET A 39 18.43 3.07 -8.70
C MET A 39 17.03 2.94 -9.29
N ASP A 40 16.67 3.74 -10.29
CA ASP A 40 15.35 3.72 -10.93
C ASP A 40 15.06 2.35 -11.56
N TYR A 41 16.04 1.76 -12.26
CA TYR A 41 15.92 0.44 -12.87
C TYR A 41 15.76 -0.69 -11.85
N TYR A 42 16.51 -0.68 -10.73
CA TYR A 42 16.45 -1.76 -9.74
C TYR A 42 15.34 -1.58 -8.69
N SER A 43 14.92 -0.34 -8.39
CA SER A 43 13.94 -0.04 -7.33
C SER A 43 12.55 0.33 -7.85
N ALA A 44 12.45 1.26 -8.80
CA ALA A 44 11.18 1.90 -9.20
C ALA A 44 10.55 1.29 -10.46
N SER A 45 11.33 0.74 -11.39
CA SER A 45 10.83 -0.08 -12.51
C SER A 45 11.24 -1.55 -12.39
N GLY A 46 11.98 -1.89 -11.32
CA GLY A 46 12.69 -3.15 -11.18
C GLY A 46 11.91 -4.31 -10.57
N MET A 47 12.66 -5.35 -10.23
CA MET A 47 12.19 -6.61 -9.64
C MET A 47 11.32 -6.40 -8.38
N CYS A 48 11.62 -5.35 -7.61
CA CYS A 48 10.92 -5.05 -6.36
C CYS A 48 9.44 -4.74 -6.57
N LEU A 49 9.08 -3.86 -7.53
CA LEU A 49 7.68 -3.52 -7.75
C LEU A 49 6.90 -4.72 -8.26
N LEU A 50 7.44 -5.45 -9.23
CA LEU A 50 6.80 -6.67 -9.76
C LEU A 50 6.56 -7.71 -8.66
N TRP A 51 7.55 -7.91 -7.78
CA TRP A 51 7.42 -8.79 -6.62
C TRP A 51 6.30 -8.32 -5.66
N VAL A 52 6.30 -7.04 -5.28
CA VAL A 52 5.26 -6.48 -4.38
C VAL A 52 3.88 -6.63 -5.02
N CYS A 53 3.72 -6.26 -6.29
CA CYS A 53 2.45 -6.37 -7.01
C CYS A 53 1.98 -7.83 -7.15
N PHE A 54 2.90 -8.76 -7.38
CA PHE A 54 2.60 -10.19 -7.42
C PHE A 54 2.02 -10.69 -6.08
N PHE A 55 2.71 -10.43 -4.97
CA PHE A 55 2.21 -10.82 -3.65
C PHE A 55 0.91 -10.10 -3.28
N GLN A 56 0.79 -8.82 -3.63
CA GLN A 56 -0.40 -8.02 -3.36
C GLN A 56 -1.62 -8.56 -4.12
N THR A 57 -1.47 -8.89 -5.41
CA THR A 57 -2.58 -9.40 -6.22
C THR A 57 -2.99 -10.82 -5.82
N ILE A 58 -2.04 -11.68 -5.48
CA ILE A 58 -2.34 -13.02 -4.93
C ILE A 58 -3.03 -12.90 -3.56
N ALA A 59 -2.54 -12.01 -2.69
CA ALA A 59 -3.14 -11.80 -1.39
C ALA A 59 -4.59 -11.29 -1.51
N ILE A 60 -4.86 -10.35 -2.41
CA ILE A 60 -6.23 -9.84 -2.59
C ILE A 60 -7.15 -10.88 -3.24
N SER A 61 -6.67 -11.59 -4.26
CA SER A 61 -7.51 -12.53 -5.01
C SER A 61 -7.80 -13.82 -4.25
N TRP A 62 -6.79 -14.42 -3.62
CA TRP A 62 -6.88 -15.75 -2.99
C TRP A 62 -6.98 -15.71 -1.47
N ILE A 63 -6.19 -14.86 -0.79
CA ILE A 63 -6.18 -14.81 0.69
C ILE A 63 -7.40 -14.06 1.22
N PHE A 64 -7.65 -12.86 0.70
CA PHE A 64 -8.79 -12.04 1.14
C PHE A 64 -10.13 -12.60 0.66
N GLY A 65 -10.12 -13.33 -0.46
CA GLY A 65 -11.31 -13.89 -1.08
C GLY A 65 -12.05 -12.86 -1.93
N ALA A 66 -12.27 -13.22 -3.19
CA ALA A 66 -12.90 -12.34 -4.17
C ALA A 66 -14.31 -11.88 -3.82
N ASP A 67 -15.09 -12.75 -3.16
CA ASP A 67 -16.47 -12.41 -2.76
C ASP A 67 -16.48 -11.31 -1.70
N LYS A 68 -15.53 -11.34 -0.76
CA LYS A 68 -15.35 -10.29 0.25
C LYS A 68 -14.92 -8.98 -0.39
N PHE A 69 -14.06 -9.04 -1.40
CA PHE A 69 -13.66 -7.85 -2.14
C PHE A 69 -14.83 -7.19 -2.86
N ILE A 70 -15.70 -7.97 -3.51
CA ILE A 70 -16.93 -7.44 -4.13
C ILE A 70 -17.88 -6.86 -3.09
N ASP A 71 -18.04 -7.50 -1.94
CA ASP A 71 -18.90 -6.96 -0.87
C ASP A 71 -18.38 -5.60 -0.37
N CYS A 72 -17.05 -5.43 -0.26
CA CYS A 72 -16.43 -4.14 0.06
C CYS A 72 -16.68 -3.09 -1.03
N VAL A 73 -16.49 -3.45 -2.31
CA VAL A 73 -16.73 -2.53 -3.44
C VAL A 73 -18.20 -2.13 -3.51
N HIS A 74 -19.12 -3.07 -3.29
CA HIS A 74 -20.55 -2.79 -3.21
C HIS A 74 -20.88 -1.86 -2.04
N GLN A 75 -20.24 -2.00 -0.88
CA GLN A 75 -20.42 -1.09 0.25
C GLN A 75 -19.87 0.32 -0.03
N MET A 76 -18.82 0.46 -0.84
CA MET A 76 -18.23 1.75 -1.19
C MET A 76 -19.01 2.48 -2.30
N MET A 77 -19.39 1.76 -3.37
CA MET A 77 -19.99 2.37 -4.55
C MET A 77 -21.52 2.23 -4.62
N GLY A 78 -22.14 1.34 -3.84
CA GLY A 78 -23.58 1.10 -3.84
C GLY A 78 -24.11 0.34 -5.06
N VAL A 79 -23.23 -0.06 -5.99
CA VAL A 79 -23.58 -0.81 -7.21
C VAL A 79 -22.85 -2.14 -7.21
N ARG A 80 -23.54 -3.25 -7.48
CA ARG A 80 -22.90 -4.58 -7.55
C ARG A 80 -22.20 -4.72 -8.91
N PRO A 81 -20.87 -4.94 -8.95
CA PRO A 81 -20.16 -5.21 -10.20
C PRO A 81 -20.70 -6.47 -10.88
N ASN A 82 -20.75 -6.48 -12.22
CA ASN A 82 -21.19 -7.64 -12.99
C ASN A 82 -20.24 -8.84 -12.82
N ARG A 83 -20.73 -10.08 -13.01
CA ARG A 83 -19.96 -11.32 -12.83
C ARG A 83 -18.73 -11.39 -13.77
N PHE A 84 -18.76 -10.71 -14.91
CA PHE A 84 -17.61 -10.59 -15.80
C PHE A 84 -16.41 -9.88 -15.13
N TRP A 85 -16.67 -8.78 -14.40
CA TRP A 85 -15.64 -8.05 -13.66
C TRP A 85 -15.07 -8.89 -12.52
N TYR A 86 -15.88 -9.75 -11.92
CA TYR A 86 -15.40 -10.74 -10.93
C TYR A 86 -14.37 -11.68 -11.55
N PHE A 87 -14.69 -12.35 -12.66
CA PHE A 87 -13.73 -13.26 -13.31
C PHE A 87 -12.46 -12.54 -13.76
N CYS A 88 -12.58 -11.28 -14.21
CA CYS A 88 -11.43 -10.45 -14.55
C CYS A 88 -10.49 -10.25 -13.34
N TRP A 89 -11.02 -9.94 -12.17
CA TRP A 89 -10.20 -9.70 -10.97
C TRP A 89 -9.66 -10.97 -10.32
N VAL A 90 -10.40 -12.06 -10.35
CA VAL A 90 -9.98 -13.31 -9.68
C VAL A 90 -9.04 -14.14 -10.53
N PHE A 91 -9.25 -14.15 -11.84
CA PHE A 91 -8.51 -15.03 -12.73
C PHE A 91 -7.55 -14.25 -13.62
N PHE A 92 -8.03 -13.22 -14.34
CA PHE A 92 -7.18 -12.50 -15.28
C PHE A 92 -6.09 -11.69 -14.57
N ALA A 93 -6.40 -10.96 -13.49
CA ALA A 93 -5.41 -10.15 -12.78
C ALA A 93 -4.23 -10.96 -12.20
N PRO A 94 -4.42 -12.06 -11.46
CA PRO A 94 -3.29 -12.87 -11.02
C PRO A 94 -2.63 -13.61 -12.19
N ALA A 95 -3.38 -14.06 -13.21
CA ALA A 95 -2.77 -14.72 -14.38
C ALA A 95 -1.83 -13.79 -15.16
N THR A 96 -2.23 -12.54 -15.40
CA THR A 96 -1.36 -11.56 -16.07
C THR A 96 -0.15 -11.21 -15.22
N MET A 97 -0.30 -11.12 -13.90
CA MET A 97 0.84 -10.88 -12.99
C MET A 97 1.84 -12.03 -12.99
N VAL A 98 1.37 -13.28 -12.92
CA VAL A 98 2.22 -14.48 -13.04
C VAL A 98 2.93 -14.49 -14.40
N PHE A 99 2.21 -14.17 -15.47
CA PHE A 99 2.77 -14.14 -16.83
C PHE A 99 3.88 -13.10 -16.98
N ILE A 100 3.63 -11.85 -16.54
CA ILE A 100 4.62 -10.77 -16.62
C ILE A 100 5.84 -11.10 -15.75
N PHE A 101 5.62 -11.61 -14.53
CA PHE A 101 6.70 -12.00 -13.63
C PHE A 101 7.55 -13.14 -14.22
N GLY A 102 6.91 -14.15 -14.82
CA GLY A 102 7.60 -15.23 -15.52
C GLY A 102 8.41 -14.75 -16.72
N PHE A 103 7.81 -13.89 -17.56
CA PHE A 103 8.51 -13.30 -18.71
C PHE A 103 9.73 -12.46 -18.27
N TYR A 104 9.58 -11.74 -17.17
CA TYR A 104 10.65 -10.92 -16.59
C TYR A 104 11.84 -11.76 -16.10
N ILE A 105 11.60 -12.93 -15.48
CA ILE A 105 12.67 -13.86 -15.08
C ILE A 105 13.41 -14.41 -16.31
N VAL A 106 12.67 -14.77 -17.37
CA VAL A 106 13.25 -15.38 -18.57
C VAL A 106 14.09 -14.37 -19.36
N GLN A 107 13.66 -13.11 -19.44
CA GLN A 107 14.31 -12.04 -20.20
C GLN A 107 15.11 -11.09 -19.30
N TYR A 108 15.67 -11.59 -18.19
CA TYR A 108 16.50 -10.76 -17.32
C TYR A 108 17.75 -10.29 -18.07
N VAL A 109 17.82 -9.00 -18.39
CA VAL A 109 18.98 -8.35 -19.01
C VAL A 109 19.55 -7.36 -18.00
N PRO A 110 20.86 -7.43 -17.70
CA PRO A 110 21.48 -6.48 -16.78
C PRO A 110 21.33 -5.05 -17.30
N ALA A 111 21.11 -4.10 -16.39
CA ALA A 111 20.91 -2.70 -16.73
C ALA A 111 22.12 -2.17 -17.51
N LYS A 112 21.90 -1.61 -18.71
CA LYS A 112 22.93 -0.94 -19.51
C LYS A 112 22.54 0.51 -19.72
N TYR A 113 23.49 1.44 -19.57
CA TYR A 113 23.27 2.85 -19.86
C TYR A 113 24.12 3.28 -21.07
N GLY A 114 23.50 3.33 -22.25
CA GLY A 114 24.19 3.64 -23.51
C GLY A 114 25.34 2.65 -23.80
N PRO A 115 26.57 3.11 -24.12
CA PRO A 115 27.73 2.25 -24.32
C PRO A 115 28.40 1.79 -23.01
N TYR A 116 27.94 2.24 -21.84
CA TYR A 116 28.55 1.92 -20.55
C TYR A 116 27.94 0.64 -19.97
N VAL A 117 28.79 -0.38 -19.80
CA VAL A 117 28.44 -1.61 -19.09
C VAL A 117 28.66 -1.36 -17.61
N TYR A 118 27.61 -1.52 -16.81
CA TYR A 118 27.76 -1.38 -15.37
C TYR A 118 28.70 -2.47 -14.86
N PRO A 119 29.68 -2.11 -14.03
CA PRO A 119 30.58 -3.08 -13.41
C PRO A 119 29.83 -3.94 -12.37
N ASP A 120 30.27 -5.18 -12.17
CA ASP A 120 29.56 -6.21 -11.38
C ASP A 120 29.21 -5.79 -9.93
N TRP A 121 30.07 -5.00 -9.28
CA TRP A 121 29.79 -4.42 -7.95
C TRP A 121 28.55 -3.51 -7.92
N ALA A 122 28.26 -2.77 -8.99
CA ALA A 122 27.11 -1.87 -9.07
C ALA A 122 25.81 -2.68 -9.28
N GLU A 123 25.88 -3.73 -10.10
CA GLU A 123 24.80 -4.70 -10.26
C GLU A 123 24.50 -5.42 -8.94
N LEU A 124 25.53 -5.85 -8.20
CA LEU A 124 25.36 -6.49 -6.89
C LEU A 124 24.67 -5.55 -5.88
N ILE A 125 25.04 -4.26 -5.87
CA ILE A 125 24.37 -3.25 -5.02
C ILE A 125 22.89 -3.10 -5.42
N GLY A 126 22.57 -3.05 -6.71
CA GLY A 126 21.20 -2.97 -7.20
C GLY A 126 20.35 -4.18 -6.80
N ILE A 127 20.92 -5.39 -6.95
CA ILE A 127 20.27 -6.64 -6.53
C ILE A 127 20.10 -6.66 -5.00
N ALA A 128 21.14 -6.35 -4.23
CA ALA A 128 21.07 -6.31 -2.77
C ALA A 128 20.02 -5.31 -2.26
N LEU A 129 19.92 -4.14 -2.89
CA LEU A 129 18.89 -3.14 -2.60
C LEU A 129 17.49 -3.72 -2.87
N SER A 130 17.29 -4.37 -4.02
CA SER A 130 16.00 -4.99 -4.36
C SER A 130 15.61 -6.11 -3.38
N LEU A 131 16.56 -7.00 -3.03
CA LEU A 131 16.35 -8.09 -2.09
C LEU A 131 15.99 -7.60 -0.69
N SER A 132 16.58 -6.48 -0.24
CA SER A 132 16.28 -5.91 1.08
C SER A 132 14.79 -5.56 1.24
N SER A 133 14.17 -5.01 0.19
CA SER A 133 12.74 -4.68 0.17
C SER A 133 11.88 -5.94 0.01
N MET A 134 12.29 -6.87 -0.87
CA MET A 134 11.56 -8.12 -1.10
C MET A 134 11.47 -8.98 0.16
N LEU A 135 12.52 -8.98 1.00
CA LEU A 135 12.61 -9.77 2.23
C LEU A 135 11.73 -9.21 3.36
N TRP A 136 11.31 -7.95 3.28
CA TRP A 136 10.46 -7.35 4.31
C TRP A 136 9.08 -8.02 4.40
N ILE A 137 8.48 -8.40 3.27
CA ILE A 137 7.18 -9.07 3.21
C ILE A 137 7.22 -10.46 3.89
N PRO A 138 8.09 -11.41 3.48
CA PRO A 138 8.20 -12.71 4.15
C PRO A 138 8.79 -12.58 5.56
N GLY A 139 9.68 -11.60 5.80
CA GLY A 139 10.23 -11.32 7.11
C GLY A 139 9.14 -10.92 8.11
N TYR A 140 8.18 -10.08 7.69
CA TYR A 140 7.03 -9.73 8.52
C TYR A 140 6.10 -10.92 8.75
N ALA A 141 5.87 -11.76 7.72
CA ALA A 141 5.09 -12.98 7.87
C ALA A 141 5.72 -13.96 8.88
N LEU A 142 7.04 -14.17 8.81
CA LEU A 142 7.78 -15.01 9.76
C LEU A 142 7.76 -14.41 11.17
N TYR A 143 8.00 -13.10 11.30
CA TYR A 143 7.92 -12.37 12.56
C TYR A 143 6.55 -12.57 13.23
N TYR A 144 5.47 -12.42 12.46
CA TYR A 144 4.11 -12.63 12.96
C TYR A 144 3.88 -14.07 13.44
N LEU A 145 4.40 -15.06 12.71
CA LEU A 145 4.27 -16.48 13.07
C LEU A 145 5.06 -16.85 14.35
N ILE A 146 6.21 -16.21 14.60
CA ILE A 146 7.08 -16.50 15.76
C ILE A 146 6.58 -15.81 17.03
N ILE A 147 6.08 -14.57 16.93
CA ILE A 147 5.66 -13.78 18.09
C ILE A 147 4.24 -14.10 18.56
N THR A 148 3.38 -14.60 17.68
CA THR A 148 2.02 -14.99 18.06
C THR A 148 2.08 -16.31 18.83
N PRO A 149 1.70 -16.35 20.12
CA PRO A 149 1.71 -17.60 20.89
C PRO A 149 0.58 -18.51 20.39
N GLY A 150 0.92 -19.60 19.69
CA GLY A 150 -0.06 -20.53 19.12
C GLY A 150 0.55 -21.62 18.23
N SER A 151 -0.30 -22.54 17.75
CA SER A 151 0.10 -23.56 16.76
C SER A 151 0.31 -22.91 15.38
N PHE A 152 1.33 -23.34 14.61
CA PHE A 152 1.66 -22.79 13.29
C PHE A 152 0.45 -22.68 12.34
N LYS A 153 -0.44 -23.68 12.36
CA LYS A 153 -1.64 -23.69 11.50
C LYS A 153 -2.70 -22.69 11.96
N GLU A 154 -2.82 -22.49 13.28
CA GLU A 154 -3.76 -21.55 13.87
C GLU A 154 -3.30 -20.11 13.67
N ASN A 155 -2.01 -19.83 13.88
CA ASN A 155 -1.42 -18.52 13.61
C ASN A 155 -1.46 -18.15 12.13
N LEU A 156 -1.25 -19.12 11.23
CA LEU A 156 -1.40 -18.90 9.79
C LEU A 156 -2.86 -18.64 9.43
N ALA A 157 -3.80 -19.42 9.97
CA ALA A 157 -5.24 -19.19 9.76
C ALA A 157 -5.67 -17.81 10.28
N LEU A 158 -5.24 -17.41 11.48
CA LEU A 158 -5.51 -16.10 12.05
C LEU A 158 -4.88 -14.96 11.23
N GLY A 159 -3.66 -15.13 10.73
CA GLY A 159 -2.99 -14.16 9.85
C GLY A 159 -3.68 -14.01 8.48
N LEU A 160 -4.29 -15.08 7.98
CA LEU A 160 -5.07 -15.08 6.74
C LEU A 160 -6.52 -14.61 6.94
N THR A 161 -7.03 -14.58 8.18
CA THR A 161 -8.37 -14.01 8.44
C THR A 161 -8.34 -12.49 8.34
N PRO A 162 -9.09 -11.90 7.40
CA PRO A 162 -9.14 -10.45 7.26
C PRO A 162 -9.85 -9.83 8.47
N ASN A 163 -9.18 -8.94 9.19
CA ASN A 163 -9.79 -8.15 10.26
C ASN A 163 -10.67 -7.04 9.65
N MET A 164 -11.82 -7.43 9.12
CA MET A 164 -12.83 -6.49 8.63
C MET A 164 -13.57 -5.90 9.82
N LYS A 165 -13.15 -4.72 10.28
CA LYS A 165 -14.01 -3.85 11.07
C LYS A 165 -15.13 -3.37 10.14
N SER A 166 -16.22 -4.13 10.07
CA SER A 166 -17.46 -3.67 9.42
C SER A 166 -17.81 -2.31 10.02
N ARG A 167 -17.70 -1.24 9.23
CA ARG A 167 -18.25 0.06 9.60
C ARG A 167 -19.72 -0.19 9.83
N ALA A 168 -20.16 -0.18 11.09
CA ALA A 168 -21.56 -0.35 11.46
C ALA A 168 -22.38 0.51 10.51
N LYS A 169 -23.28 -0.12 9.74
CA LYS A 169 -24.20 0.61 8.87
C LYS A 169 -24.87 1.64 9.75
N VAL A 170 -24.58 2.93 9.54
CA VAL A 170 -25.39 3.99 10.11
C VAL A 170 -26.78 3.71 9.55
N SER A 171 -27.67 3.20 10.41
CA SER A 171 -29.05 2.88 10.07
C SER A 171 -29.62 4.07 9.30
N ALA A 172 -30.39 3.82 8.23
CA ALA A 172 -31.07 4.89 7.51
C ALA A 172 -31.88 5.79 8.46
N SER A 173 -32.35 5.24 9.59
CA SER A 173 -32.95 5.98 10.70
C SER A 173 -32.00 7.02 11.31
N ALA A 174 -30.74 6.70 11.55
CA ALA A 174 -29.76 7.63 12.10
C ALA A 174 -29.33 8.71 11.09
N LYS A 175 -29.34 8.42 9.79
CA LYS A 175 -29.10 9.42 8.74
C LYS A 175 -30.27 10.41 8.62
N SER A 176 -31.52 9.92 8.75
CA SER A 176 -32.73 10.76 8.80
C SER A 176 -32.78 11.61 10.07
N SER A 177 -32.47 11.04 11.23
CA SER A 177 -32.41 11.78 12.50
C SER A 177 -31.27 12.81 12.53
N ALA A 178 -30.10 12.51 11.96
CA ALA A 178 -28.99 13.46 11.86
C ALA A 178 -29.26 14.61 10.87
N LEU A 179 -29.94 14.33 9.74
CA LEU A 179 -30.43 15.37 8.83
C LEU A 179 -31.48 16.25 9.52
N GLN A 180 -32.44 15.68 10.26
CA GLN A 180 -33.40 16.46 11.05
C GLN A 180 -32.71 17.30 12.13
N MET A 181 -31.69 16.78 12.82
CA MET A 181 -30.94 17.53 13.84
C MET A 181 -30.11 18.67 13.22
N SER A 182 -29.57 18.47 12.02
CA SER A 182 -28.83 19.49 11.27
C SER A 182 -29.75 20.59 10.74
N GLU A 183 -30.94 20.26 10.24
CA GLU A 183 -31.95 21.25 9.82
C GLU A 183 -32.51 22.03 11.03
N SER A 184 -32.76 21.35 12.16
CA SER A 184 -33.23 21.99 13.38
C SER A 184 -32.18 22.92 14.01
N SER A 185 -30.89 22.67 13.78
CA SER A 185 -29.77 23.52 14.24
C SER A 185 -29.52 24.71 13.31
N ALA A 186 -29.78 24.56 12.00
CA ALA A 186 -29.71 25.67 11.03
C ALA A 186 -30.83 26.70 11.25
N GLY A 187 -31.99 26.29 11.79
CA GLY A 187 -33.08 27.19 12.18
C GLY A 187 -32.84 28.00 13.47
N LEU A 188 -31.90 27.58 14.33
CA LEU A 188 -31.62 28.23 15.63
C LEU A 188 -30.43 29.21 15.59
N LEU A 189 -29.76 29.37 14.45
CA LEU A 189 -28.67 30.35 14.28
C LEU A 189 -29.12 31.64 13.57
N SER A 190 -30.35 32.10 13.84
CA SER A 190 -30.73 33.49 13.61
C SER A 190 -30.94 34.20 14.94
N LYS A 191 -29.97 35.08 15.26
CA LYS A 191 -29.97 36.12 16.31
C LYS A 191 -30.11 35.65 17.76
N ASN A 192 -29.01 35.70 18.50
CA ASN A 192 -28.87 36.74 19.54
C ASN A 192 -27.40 36.90 19.96
N SER A 193 -26.80 38.00 19.53
CA SER A 193 -25.60 38.57 20.11
C SER A 193 -25.99 39.33 21.38
N SER A 194 -25.88 38.71 22.55
CA SER A 194 -25.89 39.44 23.82
C SER A 194 -25.24 38.62 24.94
N PHE A 195 -24.38 39.30 25.71
CA PHE A 195 -23.73 38.88 26.95
C PHE A 195 -22.55 37.89 26.77
N LEU A 196 -21.36 38.34 26.35
CA LEU A 196 -20.40 39.09 27.17
C LEU A 196 -20.43 38.65 28.65
N ASN A 197 -19.51 37.72 28.96
CA ASN A 197 -18.96 37.46 30.28
C ASN A 197 -18.59 38.76 31.01
N PRO A 198 -18.62 38.74 32.34
CA PRO A 198 -17.33 38.61 33.04
C PRO A 198 -17.12 37.24 33.67
#